data_AF-A0A0R2APY8-F1
#
_entry.id   AF-A0A0R2APY8-F1
#
_cell.length_a   1.000
_cell.length_b   1.000
_cell.length_c   1.000
_cell.angle_alpha   90.00
_cell.angle_beta   90.00
_cell.angle_gamma   90.00
#
_symmetry.space_group_name_H-M   'P 1'
#
loop_
_entity.id
_entity.type
_entity.pdbx_description
1 polymer ?
#
loop_
_entity_poly.entity_id
_entity_poly.type
_entity_poly.pdbx_seq_one_letter_code
_entity_poly.pdbx_strand_id
1 'polypeptide(L)'
;MFSAEELACIEDVECLKKTGMPLKDIADYIKWKQAGDSSLLQRLELIKKQKQSLEQNIFDLQRELEKLKYKECTIKRWLRPGRKLSLVAIMIASITGPTPMK
;
A
#
# COMPACT_ATOMS: atom_id res chain seq x y z
N MET A 1 1.98 32.35 -14.21
CA MET A 1 0.87 31.39 -14.05
C MET A 1 1.28 30.12 -14.77
N PHE A 2 1.05 28.95 -14.17
CA PHE A 2 1.31 27.66 -14.82
C PHE A 2 0.17 27.31 -15.78
N SER A 3 0.47 26.59 -16.86
CA SER A 3 -0.54 26.05 -17.78
C SER A 3 -1.27 24.85 -17.17
N ALA A 4 -2.42 24.50 -17.77
CA ALA A 4 -3.15 23.29 -17.38
C ALA A 4 -2.32 22.02 -17.61
N GLU A 5 -1.51 21.97 -18.68
CA GLU A 5 -0.64 20.82 -18.93
C GLU A 5 0.49 20.71 -17.90
N GLU A 6 1.05 21.85 -17.46
CA GLU A 6 2.08 21.88 -16.43
C GLU A 6 1.54 21.39 -15.08
N LEU A 7 0.32 21.80 -14.71
CA LEU A 7 -0.36 21.32 -13.51
C LEU A 7 -0.64 19.80 -13.58
N ALA A 8 -1.17 19.31 -14.70
CA ALA A 8 -1.40 17.87 -14.90
C ALA A 8 -0.09 17.06 -14.83
N CYS A 9 1.04 17.64 -15.27
CA CYS A 9 2.35 17.02 -15.14
C CYS A 9 2.80 16.89 -13.68
N ILE A 10 2.53 17.91 -12.85
CA ILE A 10 2.84 17.88 -11.42
C ILE A 10 1.99 16.83 -10.71
N GLU A 11 0.70 16.72 -11.03
CA GLU A 11 -0.20 15.70 -10.47
C GLU A 11 0.26 14.28 -10.82
N ASP A 12 0.67 14.03 -12.07
CA ASP A 12 1.25 12.75 -12.47
C ASP A 12 2.49 12.42 -11.61
N VAL A 13 3.44 13.35 -11.48
CA VAL A 13 4.68 13.15 -10.69
C VAL A 13 4.36 12.87 -9.23
N GLU A 14 3.42 13.60 -8.64
CA GLU A 14 3.00 13.40 -7.26
C GLU A 14 2.42 12.00 -7.05
N CYS A 15 1.55 11.56 -7.97
CA CYS A 15 0.96 10.22 -7.95
C CYS A 15 2.04 9.12 -8.08
N LEU A 16 2.93 9.24 -9.07
CA LEU A 16 4.00 8.26 -9.30
C LEU A 16 4.94 8.16 -8.11
N LYS A 17 5.30 9.30 -7.50
CA LYS A 17 6.12 9.33 -6.28
C LYS A 17 5.40 8.68 -5.09
N LYS A 18 4.14 9.01 -4.85
CA LYS A 18 3.35 8.45 -3.73
C LYS A 18 3.17 6.94 -3.84
N THR A 19 3.12 6.41 -5.06
CA THR A 19 3.00 4.97 -5.31
C THR A 19 4.33 4.23 -5.23
N GLY A 20 5.44 4.93 -4.94
CA GLY A 20 6.76 4.32 -4.71
C GLY A 20 7.58 4.10 -5.98
N MET A 21 7.24 4.76 -7.10
CA MET A 21 8.04 4.68 -8.31
C MET A 21 9.44 5.31 -8.09
N PRO A 22 10.53 4.68 -8.55
CA PRO A 22 11.87 5.25 -8.46
C PRO A 22 11.98 6.59 -9.20
N LEU A 23 12.74 7.53 -8.67
CA LEU A 23 12.94 8.86 -9.28
C LEU A 23 13.48 8.78 -10.72
N LYS A 24 14.27 7.75 -11.04
CA LYS A 24 14.77 7.51 -12.40
C LYS A 24 13.62 7.25 -13.38
N ASP A 25 12.69 6.37 -13.02
CA ASP A 25 11.56 6.00 -13.86
C ASP A 25 10.58 7.18 -14.02
N ILE A 26 10.42 8.00 -12.97
CA ILE A 26 9.64 9.24 -13.04
C ILE A 26 10.30 10.23 -14.01
N ALA A 27 11.63 10.39 -13.98
CA ALA A 27 12.33 11.27 -14.92
C ALA A 27 12.18 10.78 -16.37
N ASP A 28 12.27 9.47 -16.60
CA ASP A 28 12.05 8.86 -17.92
C ASP A 28 10.60 9.09 -18.40
N TYR A 29 9.60 8.96 -17.52
CA TYR A 29 8.20 9.27 -17.84
C TYR A 29 8.02 10.73 -18.31
N ILE A 30 8.64 11.69 -17.64
CA ILE A 30 8.54 13.12 -18.00
C ILE A 30 9.22 13.38 -19.35
N LYS A 31 10.40 12.79 -19.58
CA LYS A 31 11.09 12.86 -20.87
C LYS A 31 10.24 12.29 -22.00
N TRP A 32 9.57 11.16 -21.76
CA TRP A 32 8.65 10.58 -22.73
C TRP A 32 7.42 11.44 -22.96
N LYS A 33 6.85 12.03 -21.92
CA LYS A 33 5.71 12.95 -22.05
C LYS A 33 6.05 14.16 -22.94
N GLN A 34 7.28 14.69 -22.82
CA GLN A 34 7.80 15.75 -23.70
C GLN A 34 8.03 15.28 -25.15
N ALA A 35 8.40 14.01 -25.36
CA ALA A 35 8.59 13.42 -26.69
C ALA A 35 7.27 13.14 -27.45
N GLY A 36 6.11 13.33 -26.80
CA GLY A 36 4.80 13.21 -27.42
C GLY A 36 4.40 11.79 -27.80
N ASP A 37 3.78 11.63 -28.97
CA ASP A 37 3.10 10.39 -29.36
C ASP A 37 4.04 9.23 -29.61
N SER A 38 5.30 9.52 -29.96
CA SER A 38 6.36 8.52 -30.17
C SER A 38 6.62 7.63 -28.95
N SER A 39 6.20 8.08 -27.76
CA SER A 39 6.47 7.41 -26.48
C SER A 39 5.24 6.82 -25.79
N LEU A 40 4.06 6.85 -26.44
CA LEU A 40 2.79 6.43 -25.83
C LEU A 40 2.85 4.99 -25.29
N LEU A 41 3.46 4.08 -26.05
CA LEU A 41 3.59 2.67 -25.65
C LEU A 41 4.47 2.52 -24.39
N GLN A 42 5.60 3.22 -24.34
CA GLN A 42 6.52 3.16 -23.19
C GLN A 42 5.87 3.72 -21.92
N ARG A 43 5.15 4.85 -22.05
CA ARG A 43 4.37 5.42 -20.95
C ARG A 43 3.29 4.46 -20.47
N LEU A 44 2.55 3.84 -21.39
CA LEU A 44 1.51 2.89 -21.04
C LEU A 44 2.05 1.67 -20.29
N GLU A 45 3.17 1.10 -20.75
CA GLU A 45 3.82 -0.04 -20.09
C GLU A 45 4.28 0.30 -18.68
N LEU A 46 4.92 1.46 -18.50
CA LEU A 46 5.37 1.92 -17.19
C LEU A 46 4.20 2.08 -16.21
N ILE A 47 3.11 2.71 -16.66
CA ILE A 47 1.91 2.89 -15.84
C ILE A 47 1.25 1.56 -15.50
N LYS A 48 1.16 0.62 -16.44
CA LYS A 48 0.62 -0.73 -16.19
C LYS A 48 1.42 -1.47 -15.11
N LYS A 49 2.75 -1.44 -15.21
CA LYS A 49 3.65 -2.05 -14.22
C LYS A 49 3.45 -1.43 -12.84
N GLN A 50 3.40 -0.10 -12.77
CA GLN A 50 3.19 0.61 -11.51
C GLN A 50 1.83 0.31 -10.89
N LYS A 51 0.77 0.28 -11.72
CA LYS A 51 -0.58 -0.09 -11.28
C LYS A 51 -0.60 -1.50 -10.69
N GLN A 52 -0.01 -2.49 -11.36
CA GLN A 52 0.05 -3.87 -10.87
C GLN A 52 0.79 -3.97 -9.53
N SER A 53 1.92 -3.25 -9.40
CA SER A 53 2.65 -3.20 -8.12
C SER A 53 1.82 -2.57 -6.99
N LEU A 54 1.06 -1.52 -7.29
CA LEU A 54 0.21 -0.87 -6.31
C LEU A 54 -0.96 -1.77 -5.89
N GLU A 55 -1.59 -2.47 -6.83
CA GLU A 55 -2.66 -3.44 -6.55
C GLU A 55 -2.17 -4.57 -5.63
N GLN A 56 -0.97 -5.11 -5.88
CA GLN A 56 -0.36 -6.11 -5.02
C GLN A 56 -0.07 -5.56 -3.62
N ASN A 57 0.47 -4.34 -3.52
CA ASN A 57 0.72 -3.68 -2.24
C ASN A 57 -0.57 -3.47 -1.44
N ILE A 58 -1.66 -3.06 -2.09
CA ILE A 58 -2.98 -2.91 -1.46
C ILE A 58 -3.46 -4.25 -0.91
N PHE A 59 -3.35 -5.33 -1.70
CA PHE A 59 -3.73 -6.67 -1.27
C PHE A 59 -2.95 -7.12 -0.02
N ASP A 60 -1.63 -6.94 -0.02
CA ASP A 60 -0.79 -7.32 1.12
C ASP A 60 -1.08 -6.47 2.37
N LEU A 61 -1.26 -5.15 2.21
CA LEU A 61 -1.63 -4.25 3.31
C LEU A 61 -3.00 -4.58 3.90
N GLN A 62 -3.98 -4.94 3.06
CA GLN A 62 -5.28 -5.41 3.53
C GLN A 62 -5.15 -6.69 4.35
N ARG A 63 -4.33 -7.66 3.91
CA ARG A 63 -4.08 -8.89 4.67
C ARG A 63 -3.44 -8.60 6.02
N GLU A 64 -2.46 -7.70 6.10
CA GLU A 64 -1.84 -7.32 7.37
C GLU A 64 -2.81 -6.55 8.27
N LEU A 65 -3.66 -5.69 7.69
CA LEU A 65 -4.71 -4.98 8.43
C LEU A 65 -5.71 -5.96 9.08
N GLU A 66 -6.10 -7.03 8.38
CA GLU A 66 -6.99 -8.06 8.95
C GLU A 66 -6.35 -8.77 10.15
N LYS A 67 -5.04 -9.05 10.12
CA LYS A 67 -4.32 -9.60 11.28
C LYS A 67 -4.35 -8.63 12.46
N LEU A 68 -4.16 -7.33 12.21
CA LEU A 68 -4.22 -6.30 13.25
C LEU A 68 -5.62 -6.18 13.85
N LYS A 69 -6.67 -6.17 13.02
CA LYS A 69 -8.08 -6.17 13.47
C LYS A 69 -8.38 -7.38 14.37
N TYR A 70 -7.89 -8.57 13.99
CA TYR A 70 -8.04 -9.77 14.82
C TYR A 70 -7.34 -9.61 16.19
N LYS A 71 -6.11 -9.09 16.21
CA LYS A 71 -5.38 -8.83 17.47
C LYS A 71 -6.11 -7.81 18.33
N GLU A 72 -6.59 -6.73 17.75
CA GLU A 72 -7.36 -5.70 18.46
C GLU A 72 -8.65 -6.28 19.06
N CYS A 73 -9.41 -7.07 18.28
CA CYS A 73 -10.63 -7.73 18.75
C CYS A 73 -10.33 -8.69 19.92
N THR A 74 -9.25 -9.47 19.79
CA THR A 74 -8.76 -10.37 20.84
C THR A 74 -8.43 -9.59 22.11
N ILE A 75 -7.64 -8.52 22.03
CA ILE A 75 -7.27 -7.69 23.18
C ILE A 75 -8.52 -7.07 23.83
N LYS A 76 -9.44 -6.49 23.04
CA LYS A 76 -10.73 -5.96 23.53
C LYS A 76 -11.56 -7.02 24.27
N ARG A 77 -11.53 -8.27 23.82
CA ARG A 77 -12.19 -9.39 24.51
C ARG A 77 -11.56 -9.64 25.89
N TRP A 78 -10.26 -9.53 26.05
CA TRP A 78 -9.55 -9.73 27.33
C TRP A 78 -9.69 -8.56 28.31
N LEU A 79 -9.82 -7.33 27.80
CA LEU A 79 -10.01 -6.12 28.61
C LEU A 79 -11.40 -5.99 29.24
N ARG A 80 -12.33 -6.92 28.99
CA ARG A 80 -13.65 -6.88 29.64
C ARG A 80 -13.50 -7.02 31.16
N PRO A 81 -14.09 -6.10 31.95
CA PRO A 81 -14.00 -6.14 33.40
C PRO A 81 -14.54 -7.46 33.95
N GLY A 82 -13.86 -8.01 34.96
CA GLY A 82 -14.23 -9.27 35.62
C GLY A 82 -13.34 -10.48 35.33
N ARG A 83 -12.27 -10.36 34.52
CA ARG A 83 -11.30 -11.45 34.31
C ARG A 83 -9.95 -11.15 34.98
N LYS A 84 -9.56 -11.96 35.96
CA LYS A 84 -8.17 -12.01 36.47
C LYS A 84 -7.36 -12.90 35.53
N LEU A 85 -6.43 -12.34 34.75
CA LEU A 85 -5.44 -13.13 34.02
C LEU A 85 -4.03 -12.72 34.39
N SER A 86 -3.17 -13.72 34.58
CA SER A 86 -1.73 -13.54 34.75
C SER A 86 -1.07 -13.26 33.39
N LEU A 87 -0.02 -12.43 33.40
CA LEU A 87 0.80 -12.07 32.23
C LEU A 87 1.28 -13.28 31.41
N VAL A 88 1.43 -14.44 32.06
CA VAL A 88 1.88 -15.69 31.43
C VAL A 88 0.87 -16.17 30.37
N ALA A 89 -0.43 -16.15 30.66
CA ALA A 89 -1.48 -16.64 29.74
C ALA A 89 -1.59 -15.80 28.44
N ILE A 90 -1.31 -14.50 28.53
CA ILE A 90 -1.27 -13.57 27.39
C ILE A 90 -0.09 -13.91 26.45
N MET A 91 1.03 -14.33 27.03
CA MET A 91 2.23 -14.68 26.28
C MET A 91 2.08 -16.02 25.54
N ILE A 92 1.45 -17.04 26.15
CA ILE A 92 1.24 -18.36 25.50
C ILE A 92 0.28 -18.25 24.30
N ALA A 93 -0.77 -17.44 24.42
CA ALA A 93 -1.71 -17.18 23.33
C ALA A 93 -1.09 -16.46 22.12
N SER A 94 0.09 -15.84 22.29
CA SER A 94 0.84 -15.18 21.22
C SER A 94 1.72 -16.16 20.42
N ILE A 95 1.99 -17.36 20.95
CA ILE A 95 2.81 -18.41 20.32
C ILE A 95 1.92 -19.37 19.50
N THR A 96 0.69 -19.59 19.93
CA THR A 96 -0.33 -20.28 19.12
C THR A 96 -0.92 -19.29 18.12
N GLY A 97 -0.38 -19.26 16.90
CA GLY A 97 -0.96 -18.51 15.78
C GLY A 97 -2.43 -18.92 15.51
N PRO A 98 -3.17 -18.12 14.72
CA PRO A 98 -4.59 -18.38 14.48
C PRO A 98 -4.76 -19.73 13.79
N THR A 99 -5.47 -20.67 14.43
CA THR A 99 -6.08 -21.77 13.69
C THR A 99 -7.03 -21.17 12.66
N PRO A 100 -6.93 -21.55 11.38
CA PRO A 100 -7.80 -21.00 10.34
C PRO A 100 -9.25 -21.32 10.70
N MET A 101 -10.11 -20.29 10.74
CA MET A 101 -11.55 -20.52 10.70
C MET A 101 -11.84 -21.18 9.35
N LYS A 102 -12.44 -22.37 9.40
CA LYS A 102 -13.12 -22.99 8.26
C LYS A 102 -14.26 -22.10 7.78
#